data_AF-A0A137SAW0-F1
#
_entry.id   AF-A0A137SAW0-F1
#
_cell.length_a   1.000
_cell.length_b   1.000
_cell.length_c   1.000
_cell.angle_alpha   90.00
_cell.angle_beta   90.00
_cell.angle_gamma   90.00
#
_symmetry.space_group_name_H-M   'P 1'
#
loop_
_entity.id
_entity.type
_entity.pdbx_description
1 polymer ?
#
loop_
_entity_poly.entity_id
_entity_poly.type
_entity_poly.pdbx_seq_one_letter_code
_entity_poly.pdbx_strand_id
1 'polypeptide(L)'
;MNYKKVLLGLILSSLSLSTLAAQVNISKVTSADSFVPGYLNSTLDRVVDSFSQALQQKLAQSNKVLVKAEADPALRQITKKSIARFEYRYTRNYKSVTQVYHSFSGETPLAGSTISEVDKASFNDLIEQQMRDNETLVTGKITEEEYEATGRYFRAASFARANDAEIKAMRRIEQDMLSGKIVRGGELTVYVNQIPCESCSPLFSEQLASWSEIESAEIAYLPQNRSYFGKTMTEEELNANAWYQHLVANDGLATTEAEEGLQAAFTSNRMTKTKFANFKHRYNNSERIRGSTAEVTGCGL
;
A
#
# COMPACT_ATOMS: atom_id res chain seq x y z
N MET A 1 -70.58 -23.90 25.81
CA MET A 1 -69.39 -23.35 26.51
C MET A 1 -68.25 -23.26 25.51
N ASN A 2 -67.99 -22.04 25.04
CA ASN A 2 -66.80 -21.65 24.29
C ASN A 2 -65.61 -21.54 25.26
N TYR A 3 -64.40 -21.93 24.87
CA TYR A 3 -63.27 -21.00 24.73
C TYR A 3 -61.96 -21.71 24.30
N LYS A 4 -61.47 -21.23 23.14
CA LYS A 4 -60.08 -20.91 22.78
C LYS A 4 -59.02 -22.03 22.75
N LYS A 5 -58.74 -22.46 21.51
CA LYS A 5 -57.42 -22.91 21.05
C LYS A 5 -56.40 -21.78 21.25
N VAL A 6 -55.34 -22.05 22.00
CA VAL A 6 -54.17 -21.18 22.10
C VAL A 6 -53.26 -21.51 20.91
N LEU A 7 -53.17 -20.58 19.96
CA LEU A 7 -52.19 -20.62 18.88
C LEU A 7 -50.91 -19.96 19.42
N LEU A 8 -49.86 -20.74 19.66
CA LEU A 8 -48.53 -20.21 19.94
C LEU A 8 -47.95 -19.68 18.62
N GLY A 9 -48.02 -18.36 18.42
CA GLY A 9 -47.34 -17.70 17.31
C GLY A 9 -45.85 -17.58 17.62
N LEU A 10 -45.03 -18.36 16.92
CA LEU A 10 -43.59 -18.13 16.84
C LEU A 10 -43.37 -16.84 16.02
N ILE A 11 -42.98 -15.77 16.71
CA ILE A 11 -42.47 -14.57 16.05
C ILE A 11 -41.05 -14.92 15.55
N LEU A 12 -40.94 -15.25 14.26
CA LEU A 12 -39.66 -15.18 13.56
C LEU A 12 -39.30 -13.69 13.47
N SER A 13 -38.50 -13.21 14.42
CA SER A 13 -37.77 -11.96 14.26
C SER A 13 -36.71 -12.19 13.18
N SER A 14 -37.07 -11.86 11.94
CA SER A 14 -36.10 -11.62 10.88
C SER A 14 -35.20 -10.46 11.31
N LEU A 15 -34.06 -10.78 11.90
CA LEU A 15 -32.93 -9.86 12.01
C LEU A 15 -32.48 -9.58 10.58
N SER A 16 -33.05 -8.54 9.99
CA SER A 16 -32.48 -7.88 8.83
C SER A 16 -31.11 -7.37 9.26
N LEU A 17 -30.06 -8.15 8.99
CA LEU A 17 -28.69 -7.64 8.97
C LEU A 17 -28.69 -6.56 7.90
N SER A 18 -28.91 -5.32 8.30
CA SER A 18 -28.54 -4.17 7.49
C SER A 18 -27.05 -4.31 7.26
N THR A 19 -26.65 -4.82 6.09
CA THR A 19 -25.28 -4.72 5.60
C THR A 19 -25.01 -3.24 5.42
N LEU A 20 -24.55 -2.59 6.48
CA LEU A 20 -24.10 -1.22 6.41
C LEU A 20 -22.87 -1.22 5.50
N ALA A 21 -22.96 -0.46 4.41
CA ALA A 21 -21.82 -0.15 3.56
C ALA A 21 -20.70 0.44 4.44
N ALA A 22 -19.44 0.12 4.12
CA ALA A 22 -18.31 0.66 4.87
C ALA A 22 -18.30 2.18 4.74
N GLN A 23 -18.10 2.90 5.84
CA GLN A 23 -17.91 4.34 5.79
C GLN A 23 -16.52 4.62 5.22
N VAL A 24 -16.45 5.16 4.00
CA VAL A 24 -15.19 5.48 3.34
C VAL A 24 -15.01 6.99 3.27
N ASN A 25 -13.90 7.48 3.81
CA ASN A 25 -13.50 8.87 3.74
C ASN A 25 -12.16 8.97 3.00
N ILE A 26 -12.10 9.84 1.99
CA ILE A 26 -10.90 10.10 1.19
C ILE A 26 -10.55 11.56 1.37
N SER A 27 -9.36 11.83 1.90
CA SER A 27 -8.93 13.19 2.25
C SER A 27 -7.52 13.51 1.78
N LYS A 28 -7.36 14.76 1.34
CA LYS A 28 -6.06 15.36 1.08
C LYS A 28 -5.37 15.69 2.39
N VAL A 29 -4.07 15.40 2.50
CA VAL A 29 -3.28 15.84 3.64
C VAL A 29 -2.87 17.30 3.43
N THR A 30 -3.33 18.17 4.33
CA THR A 30 -3.10 19.63 4.25
C THR A 30 -2.23 20.18 5.38
N SER A 31 -2.17 19.49 6.53
CA SER A 31 -1.38 19.93 7.69
C SER A 31 0.10 19.59 7.52
N ALA A 32 0.98 20.59 7.69
CA ALA A 32 2.43 20.42 7.69
C ALA A 32 2.93 19.44 8.77
N ASP A 33 2.23 19.36 9.91
CA ASP A 33 2.57 18.48 11.04
C ASP A 33 2.00 17.07 10.89
N SER A 34 1.46 16.73 9.72
CA SER A 34 0.90 15.41 9.46
C SER A 34 1.97 14.31 9.54
N PHE A 35 1.61 13.19 10.18
CA PHE A 35 2.46 12.01 10.24
C PHE A 35 2.45 11.17 8.94
N VAL A 36 1.60 11.49 7.97
CA VAL A 36 1.44 10.71 6.73
C VAL A 36 2.75 10.54 5.93
N PRO A 37 3.58 11.59 5.70
CA PRO A 37 4.89 11.40 5.11
C PRO A 37 5.78 10.43 5.89
N GLY A 38 5.71 10.46 7.22
CA GLY A 38 6.44 9.54 8.10
C GLY A 38 6.02 8.08 7.91
N TYR A 39 4.71 7.81 7.83
CA TYR A 39 4.19 6.47 7.57
C TYR A 39 4.57 5.94 6.18
N LEU A 40 4.52 6.80 5.15
CA LEU A 40 4.96 6.45 3.80
C LEU A 40 6.48 6.24 3.71
N ASN A 41 7.26 7.06 4.43
CA ASN A 41 8.70 6.89 4.57
C ASN A 41 9.06 5.57 5.24
N SER A 42 8.32 5.17 6.27
CA SER A 42 8.45 3.86 6.92
C SER A 42 8.17 2.72 5.94
N THR A 43 7.11 2.82 5.13
CA THR A 43 6.83 1.82 4.09
C THR A 43 7.95 1.73 3.07
N LEU A 44 8.48 2.85 2.60
CA LEU A 44 9.64 2.85 1.71
C LEU A 44 10.86 2.21 2.38
N ASP A 45 11.13 2.54 3.64
CA ASP A 45 12.23 1.95 4.39
C ASP A 45 12.08 0.43 4.50
N ARG A 46 10.86 -0.08 4.73
CA ARG A 46 10.57 -1.53 4.72
C ARG A 46 10.84 -2.16 3.35
N VAL A 47 10.48 -1.50 2.25
CA VAL A 47 10.79 -1.96 0.89
C VAL A 47 12.30 -2.05 0.67
N VAL A 48 13.05 -1.00 1.04
CA VAL A 48 14.50 -0.93 0.81
C VAL A 48 15.26 -1.91 1.71
N ASP A 49 14.88 -2.03 2.98
CA ASP A 49 15.55 -2.90 3.94
C ASP A 49 15.31 -4.38 3.67
N SER A 50 14.08 -4.76 3.32
CA SER A 50 13.76 -6.14 2.95
C SER A 50 14.47 -6.56 1.66
N PHE A 51 14.50 -5.67 0.66
CA PHE A 51 15.32 -5.87 -0.54
C PHE A 51 16.80 -6.04 -0.19
N SER A 52 17.33 -5.20 0.72
CA SER A 52 18.72 -5.30 1.18
C SER A 52 19.03 -6.66 1.81
N GLN A 53 18.18 -7.11 2.74
CA GLN A 53 18.32 -8.39 3.44
C GLN A 53 18.14 -9.59 2.50
N ALA A 54 17.17 -9.56 1.59
CA ALA A 54 17.01 -10.61 0.58
C ALA A 54 18.24 -10.67 -0.35
N LEU A 55 18.79 -9.52 -0.74
CA LEU A 55 20.00 -9.44 -1.55
C LEU A 55 21.23 -9.97 -0.80
N GLN A 56 21.40 -9.65 0.48
CA GLN A 56 22.46 -10.22 1.33
C GLN A 56 22.40 -11.74 1.32
N GLN A 57 21.22 -12.33 1.54
CA GLN A 57 21.05 -13.78 1.58
C GLN A 57 21.41 -14.41 0.23
N LYS A 58 20.94 -13.83 -0.88
CA LYS A 58 21.23 -14.32 -2.24
C LYS A 58 22.73 -14.23 -2.58
N LEU A 59 23.38 -13.13 -2.22
CA LEU A 59 24.82 -12.95 -2.47
C LEU A 59 25.67 -13.85 -1.59
N ALA A 60 25.27 -14.08 -0.33
CA ALA A 60 25.94 -15.02 0.57
C ALA A 60 25.90 -16.46 0.02
N GLN A 61 24.75 -16.91 -0.50
CA GLN A 61 24.60 -18.25 -1.11
C GLN A 61 25.48 -18.44 -2.35
N SER A 62 25.81 -17.37 -3.06
CA SER A 62 26.63 -17.39 -4.29
C SER A 62 28.08 -16.96 -4.07
N ASN A 63 28.50 -16.73 -2.81
CA ASN A 63 29.81 -16.19 -2.45
C ASN A 63 30.19 -14.91 -3.24
N LYS A 64 29.19 -14.07 -3.51
CA LYS A 64 29.36 -12.79 -4.21
C LYS A 64 29.35 -11.64 -3.22
N VAL A 65 29.97 -10.53 -3.61
CA VAL A 65 29.96 -9.27 -2.85
C VAL A 65 29.01 -8.27 -3.50
N LEU A 66 28.44 -7.37 -2.69
CA LEU A 66 27.59 -6.31 -3.21
C LEU A 66 28.41 -5.35 -4.09
N VAL A 67 28.03 -5.26 -5.36
CA VAL A 67 28.52 -4.24 -6.30
C VAL A 67 27.37 -3.36 -6.78
N LYS A 68 27.70 -2.17 -7.28
CA LYS A 68 26.70 -1.19 -7.73
C LYS A 68 25.77 -1.76 -8.81
N ALA A 69 26.31 -2.53 -9.74
CA ALA A 69 25.53 -3.14 -10.84
C ALA A 69 24.44 -4.10 -10.35
N GLU A 70 24.59 -4.70 -9.16
CA GLU A 70 23.60 -5.62 -8.60
C GLU A 70 22.40 -4.88 -8.02
N ALA A 71 22.61 -3.73 -7.35
CA ALA A 71 21.55 -3.03 -6.63
C ALA A 71 21.00 -1.78 -7.34
N ASP A 72 21.83 -1.02 -8.04
CA ASP A 72 21.43 0.29 -8.62
C ASP A 72 20.22 0.19 -9.57
N PRO A 73 20.08 -0.84 -10.43
CA PRO A 73 18.88 -0.99 -11.26
C PRO A 73 17.60 -1.13 -10.43
N ALA A 74 17.61 -1.96 -9.38
CA ALA A 74 16.49 -2.15 -8.47
C ALA A 74 16.16 -0.86 -7.71
N LEU A 75 17.18 -0.16 -7.19
CA LEU A 75 16.99 1.09 -6.47
C LEU A 75 16.35 2.18 -7.35
N ARG A 76 16.76 2.26 -8.63
CA ARG A 76 16.12 3.17 -9.61
C ARG A 76 14.69 2.77 -9.98
N GLN A 77 14.34 1.49 -9.85
CA GLN A 77 12.94 1.08 -10.00
C GLN A 77 12.13 1.56 -8.80
N ILE A 78 12.64 1.37 -7.58
CA ILE A 78 11.98 1.82 -6.34
C ILE A 78 11.66 3.32 -6.37
N THR A 79 12.56 4.16 -6.90
CA THR A 79 12.32 5.62 -6.95
C THR A 79 11.08 6.01 -7.77
N LYS A 80 10.68 5.17 -8.72
CA LYS A 80 9.57 5.44 -9.64
C LYS A 80 8.24 4.83 -9.19
N LYS A 81 8.23 4.03 -8.13
CA LYS A 81 7.02 3.31 -7.70
C LYS A 81 6.08 4.22 -6.92
N SER A 82 4.79 4.00 -7.09
CA SER A 82 3.76 4.45 -6.15
C SER A 82 3.91 3.62 -4.88
N ILE A 83 3.75 4.25 -3.72
CA ILE A 83 3.91 3.64 -2.40
C ILE A 83 2.60 3.84 -1.64
N ALA A 84 2.10 2.75 -1.09
CA ALA A 84 0.89 2.76 -0.28
C ALA A 84 1.12 1.95 1.01
N ARG A 85 0.53 2.42 2.10
CA ARG A 85 0.50 1.72 3.39
C ARG A 85 -0.95 1.51 3.78
N PHE A 86 -1.29 0.30 4.18
CA PHE A 86 -2.61 -0.04 4.71
C PHE A 86 -2.43 -0.57 6.12
N GLU A 87 -3.18 -0.02 7.06
CA GLU A 87 -3.24 -0.50 8.44
C GLU A 87 -4.64 -1.01 8.69
N TYR A 88 -4.76 -2.30 8.95
CA TYR A 88 -6.03 -2.94 9.25
C TYR A 88 -6.09 -3.29 10.73
N ARG A 89 -6.94 -2.58 11.47
CA ARG A 89 -7.13 -2.75 12.90
C ARG A 89 -8.36 -3.61 13.16
N TYR A 90 -8.20 -4.68 13.92
CA TYR A 90 -9.28 -5.61 14.24
C TYR A 90 -9.13 -6.21 15.64
N THR A 91 -10.19 -6.85 16.14
CA THR A 91 -10.17 -7.51 17.44
C THR A 91 -10.01 -9.03 17.28
N ARG A 92 -8.96 -9.60 17.88
CA ARG A 92 -8.74 -11.05 17.96
C ARG A 92 -8.46 -11.44 19.40
N ASN A 93 -9.21 -12.41 19.91
CA ASN A 93 -9.11 -12.86 21.31
C ASN A 93 -9.18 -11.69 22.31
N TYR A 94 -10.14 -10.79 22.09
CA TYR A 94 -10.36 -9.57 22.90
C TYR A 94 -9.20 -8.57 22.93
N LYS A 95 -8.22 -8.70 22.04
CA LYS A 95 -7.11 -7.75 21.88
C LYS A 95 -7.23 -7.04 20.53
N SER A 96 -6.98 -5.73 20.55
CA SER A 96 -6.79 -4.97 19.32
C SER A 96 -5.47 -5.36 18.68
N VAL A 97 -5.52 -5.68 17.39
CA VAL A 97 -4.37 -6.07 16.56
C VAL A 97 -4.38 -5.20 15.32
N THR A 98 -3.22 -4.67 14.94
CA THR A 98 -3.03 -3.95 13.69
C THR A 98 -2.15 -4.77 12.76
N GLN A 99 -2.70 -5.17 11.63
CA GLN A 99 -1.94 -5.75 10.51
C GLN A 99 -1.57 -4.64 9.54
N VAL A 100 -0.27 -4.48 9.26
CA VAL A 100 0.24 -3.46 8.34
C VAL A 100 0.61 -4.11 7.01
N TYR A 101 0.15 -3.51 5.92
CA TYR A 101 0.51 -3.88 4.56
C TYR A 101 1.30 -2.76 3.91
N HIS A 102 2.52 -3.08 3.51
CA HIS A 102 3.39 -2.22 2.74
C HIS A 102 3.25 -2.58 1.27
N SER A 103 2.86 -1.66 0.42
CA SER A 103 2.62 -1.95 -1.00
C SER A 103 3.31 -0.95 -1.91
N PHE A 104 3.69 -1.44 -3.09
CA PHE A 104 4.26 -0.62 -4.15
C PHE A 104 3.78 -1.10 -5.52
N SER A 105 3.73 -0.16 -6.47
CA SER A 105 3.26 -0.44 -7.82
C SER A 105 4.26 -1.24 -8.65
N GLY A 106 3.76 -1.99 -9.63
CA GLY A 106 4.54 -2.82 -10.53
C GLY A 106 5.19 -4.03 -9.86
N GLU A 107 6.17 -4.60 -10.55
CA GLU A 107 6.88 -5.81 -10.13
C GLU A 107 7.91 -5.53 -9.02
N THR A 108 8.25 -6.56 -8.25
CA THR A 108 9.33 -6.47 -7.25
C THR A 108 10.63 -6.02 -7.90
N PRO A 109 11.35 -5.05 -7.30
CA PRO A 109 12.68 -4.68 -7.77
C PRO A 109 13.64 -5.88 -7.67
N LEU A 110 14.31 -6.19 -8.78
CA LEU A 110 15.20 -7.34 -8.88
C LEU A 110 16.65 -6.92 -9.08
N ALA A 111 17.57 -7.66 -8.46
CA ALA A 111 19.01 -7.46 -8.60
C ALA A 111 19.57 -8.20 -9.82
N GLY A 112 20.33 -7.49 -10.67
CA GLY A 112 20.93 -8.05 -11.89
C GLY A 112 19.99 -8.10 -13.11
N SER A 113 20.53 -8.51 -14.27
CA SER A 113 19.80 -8.62 -15.53
C SER A 113 19.51 -10.09 -15.88
N THR A 114 18.25 -10.38 -16.20
CA THR A 114 17.70 -11.70 -16.56
C THR A 114 17.63 -12.67 -15.39
N ILE A 115 16.43 -12.76 -14.81
CA ILE A 115 16.11 -13.63 -13.67
C ILE A 115 14.94 -14.51 -14.10
N SER A 116 15.04 -15.82 -13.88
CA SER A 116 13.95 -16.75 -14.18
C SER A 116 12.73 -16.45 -13.31
N GLU A 117 11.51 -16.77 -13.77
CA GLU A 117 10.29 -16.55 -12.96
C GLU A 117 10.34 -17.27 -11.60
N VAL A 118 11.01 -18.43 -11.53
CA VAL A 118 11.23 -19.16 -10.27
C VAL A 118 12.12 -18.36 -9.32
N ASP A 119 13.21 -17.79 -9.81
CA ASP A 119 14.11 -16.96 -9.01
C ASP A 119 13.42 -15.66 -8.55
N LYS A 120 12.50 -15.12 -9.37
CA LYS A 120 11.68 -13.96 -8.98
C LYS A 120 10.74 -14.29 -7.84
N ALA A 121 10.01 -15.40 -7.95
CA ALA A 121 9.12 -15.88 -6.90
C ALA A 121 9.89 -16.14 -5.60
N SER A 122 11.02 -16.85 -5.68
CA SER A 122 11.88 -17.09 -4.52
C SER A 122 12.40 -15.79 -3.89
N PHE A 123 12.75 -14.79 -4.70
CA PHE A 123 13.19 -13.50 -4.18
C PHE A 123 12.04 -12.69 -3.54
N ASN A 124 10.83 -12.77 -4.08
CA ASN A 124 9.63 -12.21 -3.46
C ASN A 124 9.38 -12.80 -2.08
N ASP A 125 9.48 -14.13 -1.96
CA ASP A 125 9.32 -14.84 -0.69
C ASP A 125 10.39 -14.40 0.32
N LEU A 126 11.66 -14.31 -0.11
CA LEU A 126 12.74 -13.83 0.75
C LEU A 126 12.48 -12.41 1.27
N ILE A 127 11.99 -11.51 0.41
CA ILE A 127 11.63 -10.14 0.78
C ILE A 127 10.50 -10.13 1.82
N GLU A 128 9.43 -10.89 1.58
CA GLU A 128 8.28 -10.93 2.51
C GLU A 128 8.68 -11.55 3.86
N GLN A 129 9.53 -12.58 3.88
CA GLN A 129 10.04 -13.22 5.10
C GLN A 129 10.85 -12.29 6.03
N GLN A 130 11.29 -11.12 5.54
CA GLN A 130 11.98 -10.14 6.39
C GLN A 130 11.01 -9.32 7.24
N MET A 131 9.71 -9.32 6.92
CA MET A 131 8.70 -8.55 7.66
C MET A 131 8.52 -9.08 9.08
N ARG A 132 8.03 -8.19 9.96
CA ARG A 132 7.56 -8.58 11.29
C ARG A 132 6.27 -9.39 11.18
N ASP A 133 5.90 -10.09 12.24
CA ASP A 133 4.74 -10.98 12.24
C ASP A 133 3.42 -10.25 11.92
N ASN A 134 3.29 -8.97 12.29
CA ASN A 134 2.13 -8.14 12.01
C ASN A 134 2.29 -7.23 10.78
N GLU A 135 3.35 -7.43 9.98
CA GLU A 135 3.62 -6.69 8.75
C GLU A 135 3.54 -7.64 7.54
N THR A 136 3.18 -7.12 6.39
CA THR A 136 3.20 -7.87 5.12
C THR A 136 3.68 -6.93 4.03
N LEU A 137 4.65 -7.37 3.24
CA LEU A 137 5.13 -6.62 2.10
C LEU A 137 4.50 -7.20 0.84
N VAL A 138 3.66 -6.41 0.18
CA VAL A 138 2.87 -6.81 -0.97
C VAL A 138 3.72 -6.70 -2.23
N THR A 139 4.42 -7.79 -2.54
CA THR A 139 5.37 -7.92 -3.65
C THR A 139 4.70 -8.49 -4.90
N GLY A 140 5.50 -8.76 -5.93
CA GLY A 140 5.09 -9.48 -7.13
C GLY A 140 4.30 -8.64 -8.14
N LYS A 141 3.97 -9.28 -9.26
CA LYS A 141 3.08 -8.76 -10.29
C LYS A 141 1.88 -9.68 -10.36
N ILE A 142 0.68 -9.12 -10.45
CA ILE A 142 -0.53 -9.89 -10.74
C ILE A 142 -0.41 -10.42 -12.17
N THR A 143 -0.56 -11.74 -12.35
CA THR A 143 -0.56 -12.36 -13.68
C THR A 143 -1.88 -12.11 -14.40
N GLU A 144 -1.90 -12.32 -15.71
CA GLU A 144 -3.13 -12.14 -16.49
C GLU A 144 -4.20 -13.17 -16.07
N GLU A 145 -3.77 -14.40 -15.77
CA GLU A 145 -4.64 -15.46 -15.24
C GLU A 145 -5.22 -15.06 -13.88
N GLU A 146 -4.42 -14.50 -12.98
CA GLU A 146 -4.90 -13.99 -11.67
C GLU A 146 -5.81 -12.76 -11.80
N TYR A 147 -5.65 -11.99 -12.87
CA TYR A 147 -6.53 -10.85 -13.16
C TYR A 147 -7.89 -11.31 -13.69
N GLU A 148 -7.92 -12.32 -14.57
CA GLU A 148 -9.14 -12.88 -15.15
C GLU A 148 -9.86 -13.89 -14.25
N ALA A 149 -9.19 -14.41 -13.22
CA ALA A 149 -9.79 -15.30 -12.24
C ALA A 149 -11.07 -14.68 -11.63
N THR A 150 -12.20 -15.39 -11.75
CA THR A 150 -13.49 -14.98 -11.20
C THR A 150 -13.51 -15.17 -9.68
N GLY A 151 -14.28 -14.33 -8.97
CA GLY A 151 -14.44 -14.43 -7.51
C GLY A 151 -13.53 -13.53 -6.66
N ARG A 152 -12.78 -12.62 -7.29
CA ARG A 152 -12.11 -11.52 -6.59
C ARG A 152 -13.07 -10.33 -6.46
N TYR A 153 -13.20 -9.80 -5.26
CA TYR A 153 -13.97 -8.61 -4.97
C TYR A 153 -13.28 -7.37 -5.53
N PHE A 154 -11.96 -7.24 -5.28
CA PHE A 154 -11.19 -6.09 -5.74
C PHE A 154 -10.61 -6.31 -7.14
N ARG A 155 -11.03 -5.46 -8.08
CA ARG A 155 -10.59 -5.53 -9.49
C ARG A 155 -10.19 -4.14 -9.99
N ALA A 156 -9.05 -4.07 -10.67
CA ALA A 156 -8.65 -2.89 -11.41
C ALA A 156 -9.48 -2.75 -12.69
N ALA A 157 -9.64 -1.52 -13.20
CA ALA A 157 -10.34 -1.27 -14.45
C ALA A 157 -9.67 -1.95 -15.68
N SER A 158 -8.38 -2.28 -15.60
CA SER A 158 -7.66 -3.01 -16.64
C SER A 158 -6.49 -3.80 -16.07
N PHE A 159 -6.00 -4.80 -16.81
CA PHE A 159 -4.82 -5.58 -16.43
C PHE A 159 -3.57 -4.71 -16.23
N ALA A 160 -3.38 -3.68 -17.07
CA ALA A 160 -2.28 -2.74 -16.94
C ALA A 160 -2.27 -2.01 -15.58
N ARG A 161 -3.45 -1.81 -14.99
CA ARG A 161 -3.67 -1.14 -13.70
C ARG A 161 -3.80 -2.10 -12.53
N ALA A 162 -3.85 -3.41 -12.79
CA ALA A 162 -3.89 -4.42 -11.73
C ALA A 162 -2.68 -4.35 -10.80
N ASN A 163 -1.57 -3.80 -11.29
CA ASN A 163 -0.32 -3.69 -10.55
C ASN A 163 -0.14 -2.35 -9.82
N ASP A 164 -1.20 -1.53 -9.70
CA ASP A 164 -1.18 -0.37 -8.81
C ASP A 164 -1.07 -0.84 -7.35
N ALA A 165 -0.41 -0.03 -6.52
CA ALA A 165 -0.05 -0.43 -5.15
C ALA A 165 -1.31 -0.72 -4.31
N GLU A 166 -2.34 0.08 -4.52
CA GLU A 166 -3.62 0.05 -3.85
C GLU A 166 -4.39 -1.23 -4.19
N ILE A 167 -4.47 -1.58 -5.47
CA ILE A 167 -5.14 -2.80 -5.94
C ILE A 167 -4.47 -4.05 -5.36
N LYS A 168 -3.14 -4.11 -5.43
CA LYS A 168 -2.38 -5.24 -4.88
C LYS A 168 -2.60 -5.40 -3.38
N ALA A 169 -2.58 -4.30 -2.64
CA ALA A 169 -2.79 -4.33 -1.19
C ALA A 169 -4.20 -4.80 -0.84
N MET A 170 -5.23 -4.23 -1.48
CA MET A 170 -6.63 -4.62 -1.24
C MET A 170 -6.89 -6.09 -1.57
N ARG A 171 -6.33 -6.60 -2.68
CA ARG A 171 -6.38 -8.04 -3.01
C ARG A 171 -5.68 -8.91 -1.97
N ARG A 172 -4.56 -8.46 -1.41
CA ARG A 172 -3.86 -9.20 -0.35
C ARG A 172 -4.66 -9.21 0.95
N ILE A 173 -5.26 -8.08 1.33
CA ILE A 173 -6.15 -7.98 2.51
C ILE A 173 -7.35 -8.93 2.33
N GLU A 174 -8.00 -8.91 1.18
CA GLU A 174 -9.10 -9.82 0.83
C GLU A 174 -8.68 -11.29 1.01
N GLN A 175 -7.53 -11.67 0.44
CA GLN A 175 -7.00 -13.04 0.58
C GLN A 175 -6.69 -13.42 2.03
N ASP A 176 -6.09 -12.52 2.80
CA ASP A 176 -5.77 -12.74 4.21
C ASP A 176 -7.06 -12.88 5.05
N MET A 177 -8.16 -12.19 4.69
CA MET A 177 -9.48 -12.39 5.30
C MET A 177 -10.11 -13.72 4.91
N LEU A 178 -10.09 -14.08 3.62
CA LEU A 178 -10.69 -15.31 3.11
C LEU A 178 -9.98 -16.55 3.67
N SER A 179 -8.67 -16.48 3.89
CA SER A 179 -7.88 -17.54 4.52
C SER A 179 -7.98 -17.57 6.05
N GLY A 180 -8.66 -16.61 6.68
CA GLY A 180 -8.77 -16.49 8.13
C GLY A 180 -7.50 -15.98 8.84
N LYS A 181 -6.47 -15.52 8.09
CA LYS A 181 -5.25 -14.93 8.64
C LYS A 181 -5.56 -13.66 9.44
N ILE A 182 -6.49 -12.83 8.96
CA ILE A 182 -7.08 -11.70 9.69
C ILE A 182 -8.60 -11.88 9.82
N VAL A 183 -9.23 -11.20 10.79
CA VAL A 183 -10.69 -11.30 11.00
C VAL A 183 -11.41 -10.16 10.29
N ARG A 184 -12.71 -10.32 10.01
CA ARG A 184 -13.56 -9.30 9.37
C ARG A 184 -14.11 -8.31 10.41
N GLY A 185 -14.69 -7.20 9.94
CA GLY A 185 -15.36 -6.20 10.76
C GLY A 185 -14.43 -5.23 11.49
N GLY A 186 -13.16 -5.15 11.08
CA GLY A 186 -12.21 -4.14 11.53
C GLY A 186 -12.25 -2.86 10.70
N GLU A 187 -11.34 -1.94 11.03
CA GLU A 187 -11.20 -0.61 10.43
C GLU A 187 -9.93 -0.54 9.59
N LEU A 188 -10.00 0.16 8.46
CA LEU A 188 -8.88 0.33 7.54
C LEU A 188 -8.38 1.77 7.55
N THR A 189 -7.07 1.96 7.64
CA THR A 189 -6.43 3.26 7.40
C THR A 189 -5.43 3.12 6.27
N VAL A 190 -5.52 4.01 5.27
CA VAL A 190 -4.73 3.95 4.05
C VAL A 190 -3.95 5.25 3.87
N TYR A 191 -2.66 5.13 3.61
CA TYR A 191 -1.80 6.24 3.26
C TYR A 191 -1.24 5.99 1.87
N VAL A 192 -1.45 6.94 0.95
CA VAL A 192 -0.92 6.87 -0.42
C VAL A 192 -0.07 8.10 -0.74
N ASN A 193 1.00 7.90 -1.49
CA ASN A 193 1.95 8.98 -1.79
C ASN A 193 1.49 9.98 -2.87
N GLN A 194 0.30 9.77 -3.42
CA GLN A 194 -0.36 10.60 -4.41
C GLN A 194 -1.84 10.22 -4.43
N ILE A 195 -2.70 11.10 -4.93
CA ILE A 195 -4.11 10.78 -5.12
C ILE A 195 -4.30 9.54 -6.01
N PRO A 196 -5.31 8.69 -5.74
CA PRO A 196 -5.66 7.58 -6.62
C PRO A 196 -5.88 8.07 -8.05
N CYS A 197 -5.31 7.34 -9.02
CA CYS A 197 -5.55 7.63 -10.43
C CYS A 197 -6.96 7.22 -10.85
N GLU A 198 -7.40 7.63 -12.04
CA GLU A 198 -8.74 7.34 -12.59
C GLU A 198 -9.14 5.86 -12.49
N SER A 199 -8.18 4.94 -12.67
CA SER A 199 -8.45 3.49 -12.55
C SER A 199 -8.52 2.97 -11.12
N CYS A 200 -7.97 3.71 -10.17
CA CYS A 200 -7.97 3.38 -8.74
C CYS A 200 -9.02 4.15 -7.95
N SER A 201 -9.57 5.26 -8.45
CA SER A 201 -10.65 5.97 -7.74
C SER A 201 -11.86 5.07 -7.45
N PRO A 202 -12.39 4.27 -8.42
CA PRO A 202 -13.50 3.34 -8.16
C PRO A 202 -13.17 2.26 -7.12
N LEU A 203 -11.89 1.94 -6.92
CA LEU A 203 -11.47 1.00 -5.87
C LEU A 203 -11.92 1.48 -4.49
N PHE A 204 -11.72 2.77 -4.20
CA PHE A 204 -12.06 3.33 -2.90
C PHE A 204 -13.50 3.85 -2.86
N SER A 205 -13.94 4.60 -3.87
CA SER A 205 -15.26 5.25 -3.84
C SER A 205 -16.42 4.28 -4.04
N GLU A 206 -16.21 3.13 -4.68
CA GLU A 206 -17.29 2.19 -5.02
C GLU A 206 -17.05 0.82 -4.40
N GLN A 207 -15.94 0.16 -4.75
CA GLN A 207 -15.68 -1.21 -4.30
C GLN A 207 -15.49 -1.25 -2.79
N LEU A 208 -14.56 -0.47 -2.24
CA LEU A 208 -14.31 -0.47 -0.79
C LEU A 208 -15.54 -0.01 0.00
N ALA A 209 -16.25 1.02 -0.47
CA ALA A 209 -17.48 1.49 0.17
C ALA A 209 -18.57 0.41 0.21
N SER A 210 -18.65 -0.42 -0.82
CA SER A 210 -19.61 -1.52 -0.91
C SER A 210 -19.14 -2.80 -0.18
N TRP A 211 -17.93 -2.81 0.38
CA TRP A 211 -17.33 -4.01 0.94
C TRP A 211 -17.76 -4.22 2.39
N SER A 212 -18.67 -5.17 2.62
CA SER A 212 -19.26 -5.44 3.94
C SER A 212 -18.32 -6.14 4.95
N GLU A 213 -17.05 -6.38 4.57
CA GLU A 213 -16.09 -7.11 5.41
C GLU A 213 -15.30 -6.18 6.35
N ILE A 214 -15.49 -4.87 6.24
CA ILE A 214 -14.88 -3.85 7.11
C ILE A 214 -15.95 -2.88 7.62
N GLU A 215 -15.66 -2.24 8.74
CA GLU A 215 -16.55 -1.25 9.35
C GLU A 215 -16.38 0.13 8.71
N SER A 216 -15.14 0.57 8.55
CA SER A 216 -14.79 1.88 8.02
C SER A 216 -13.44 1.87 7.32
N ALA A 217 -13.21 2.87 6.46
CA ALA A 217 -11.94 3.13 5.84
C ALA A 217 -11.62 4.64 5.78
N GLU A 218 -10.46 5.02 6.30
CA GLU A 218 -9.91 6.37 6.18
C GLU A 218 -8.73 6.34 5.22
N ILE A 219 -8.81 7.11 4.13
CA ILE A 219 -7.78 7.19 3.09
C ILE A 219 -7.22 8.61 3.08
N ALA A 220 -5.91 8.73 3.27
CA ALA A 220 -5.18 9.98 3.21
C ALA A 220 -4.13 9.95 2.08
N TYR A 221 -4.11 10.99 1.25
CA TYR A 221 -3.16 11.12 0.16
C TYR A 221 -2.30 12.38 0.26
N LEU A 222 -1.04 12.26 -0.16
CA LEU A 222 -0.17 13.44 -0.31
C LEU A 222 -0.54 14.21 -1.59
N PRO A 223 -0.71 15.55 -1.50
CA PRO A 223 -0.92 16.37 -2.67
C PRO A 223 0.35 16.42 -3.54
N GLN A 224 0.17 16.59 -4.85
CA GLN A 224 1.28 16.60 -5.80
C GLN A 224 1.73 18.04 -6.11
N ASN A 225 3.03 18.29 -6.04
CA ASN A 225 3.59 19.60 -6.37
C ASN A 225 3.49 19.86 -7.87
N ARG A 226 3.12 21.08 -8.27
CA ARG A 226 3.09 21.52 -9.69
C ARG A 226 4.43 21.27 -10.40
N SER A 227 5.53 21.45 -9.68
CA SER A 227 6.90 21.25 -10.20
C SER A 227 7.22 19.82 -10.63
N TYR A 228 6.40 18.83 -10.25
CA TYR A 228 6.51 17.44 -10.73
C TYR A 228 6.35 17.32 -12.25
N PHE A 229 5.45 18.11 -12.83
CA PHE A 229 5.17 18.08 -14.27
C PHE A 229 6.28 18.77 -15.06
N GLY A 230 6.86 19.83 -14.48
CA GLY A 230 8.01 20.54 -15.03
C GLY A 230 8.08 21.94 -14.44
N LYS A 231 9.27 22.34 -14.00
CA LYS A 231 9.47 23.65 -13.34
C LYS A 231 9.16 24.83 -14.25
N THR A 232 9.28 24.65 -15.55
CA THR A 232 9.17 25.71 -16.57
C THR A 232 7.96 25.53 -17.49
N MET A 233 7.08 24.55 -17.22
CA MET A 233 5.91 24.34 -18.08
C MET A 233 4.90 25.48 -17.91
N THR A 234 4.40 25.96 -19.05
CA THR A 234 3.32 26.93 -19.11
C THR A 234 1.99 26.29 -18.68
N GLU A 235 1.00 27.11 -18.36
CA GLU A 235 -0.31 26.57 -17.98
C GLU A 235 -1.02 25.87 -19.14
N GLU A 236 -0.77 26.29 -20.38
CA GLU A 236 -1.27 25.60 -21.58
C GLU A 236 -0.66 24.20 -21.71
N GLU A 237 0.66 24.07 -21.51
CA GLU A 237 1.35 22.79 -21.55
C GLU A 237 0.91 21.84 -20.42
N LEU A 238 0.65 22.39 -19.23
CA LEU A 238 0.11 21.62 -18.11
C LEU A 238 -1.34 21.19 -18.38
N ASN A 239 -2.16 22.07 -18.95
CA ASN A 239 -3.55 21.75 -19.27
C ASN A 239 -3.70 20.70 -20.37
N ALA A 240 -2.68 20.54 -21.22
CA ALA A 240 -2.60 19.42 -22.16
C ALA A 240 -2.25 18.07 -21.49
N ASN A 241 -1.77 18.07 -20.24
CA ASN A 241 -1.43 16.86 -19.51
C ASN A 241 -2.66 16.29 -18.79
N ALA A 242 -3.15 15.14 -19.25
CA ALA A 242 -4.32 14.47 -18.67
C ALA A 242 -4.17 14.18 -17.16
N TRP A 243 -2.96 13.83 -16.70
CA TRP A 243 -2.73 13.60 -15.28
C TRP A 243 -2.81 14.89 -14.47
N TYR A 244 -2.26 16.00 -14.97
CA TYR A 244 -2.41 17.31 -14.31
C TYR A 244 -3.89 17.70 -14.20
N GLN A 245 -4.66 17.55 -15.29
CA GLN A 245 -6.10 17.82 -15.28
C GLN A 245 -6.86 16.96 -14.26
N HIS A 246 -6.54 15.66 -14.17
CA HIS A 246 -7.11 14.78 -13.16
C HIS A 246 -6.82 15.29 -11.74
N LEU A 247 -5.58 15.70 -11.45
CA LEU A 247 -5.22 16.25 -10.15
C LEU A 247 -6.01 17.53 -9.84
N VAL A 248 -6.12 18.47 -10.79
CA VAL A 248 -6.90 19.70 -10.60
C VAL A 248 -8.36 19.36 -10.27
N ALA A 249 -8.97 18.46 -11.04
CA ALA A 249 -10.39 18.11 -10.90
C ALA A 249 -10.72 17.39 -9.58
N ASN A 250 -9.73 16.74 -8.95
CA ASN A 250 -9.94 15.90 -7.77
C ASN A 250 -9.19 16.41 -6.52
N ASP A 251 -8.83 17.69 -6.48
CA ASP A 251 -8.06 18.30 -5.38
C ASP A 251 -6.71 17.60 -5.12
N GLY A 252 -6.11 16.99 -6.14
CA GLY A 252 -4.85 16.26 -6.03
C GLY A 252 -3.59 17.14 -6.04
N LEU A 253 -3.71 18.44 -6.32
CA LEU A 253 -2.57 19.37 -6.34
C LEU A 253 -2.32 20.02 -4.99
N ALA A 254 -1.03 20.28 -4.71
CA ALA A 254 -0.64 21.13 -3.61
C ALA A 254 -1.00 22.60 -3.94
N THR A 255 -1.74 23.25 -3.06
CA THR A 255 -2.16 24.65 -3.20
C THR A 255 -1.53 25.58 -2.16
N THR A 256 -0.79 25.03 -1.19
CA THR A 256 -0.09 25.79 -0.14
C THR A 256 1.36 25.30 0.01
N GLU A 257 2.24 26.13 0.57
CA GLU A 257 3.62 25.74 0.86
C GLU A 257 3.71 24.57 1.85
N ALA A 258 2.78 24.49 2.80
CA ALA A 258 2.66 23.37 3.73
C ALA A 258 2.42 22.05 2.98
N GLU A 259 1.47 22.05 2.05
CA GLU A 259 1.17 20.90 1.18
C GLU A 259 2.36 20.52 0.31
N GLU A 260 3.06 21.50 -0.29
CA GLU A 260 4.26 21.25 -1.08
C GLU A 260 5.38 20.61 -0.27
N GLY A 261 5.53 21.03 1.00
CA GLY A 261 6.50 20.51 1.95
C GLY A 261 6.30 19.03 2.26
N LEU A 262 5.05 18.56 2.36
CA LEU A 262 4.74 17.15 2.66
C LEU A 262 5.25 16.21 1.57
N GLN A 263 4.97 16.53 0.30
CA GLN A 263 5.41 15.70 -0.83
C GLN A 263 6.91 15.81 -1.06
N ALA A 264 7.49 17.00 -0.81
CA ALA A 264 8.93 17.21 -0.85
C ALA A 264 9.66 16.38 0.21
N ALA A 265 9.14 16.30 1.44
CA ALA A 265 9.71 15.50 2.52
C ALA A 265 9.76 14.01 2.16
N PHE A 266 8.65 13.47 1.66
CA PHE A 266 8.59 12.08 1.20
C PHE A 266 9.52 11.82 0.00
N THR A 267 9.52 12.71 -1.01
CA THR A 267 10.39 12.58 -2.19
C THR A 267 11.87 12.67 -1.83
N SER A 268 12.25 13.57 -0.92
CA SER A 268 13.63 13.74 -0.45
C SER A 268 14.13 12.49 0.29
N ASN A 269 13.31 11.93 1.19
CA ASN A 269 13.63 10.66 1.83
C ASN A 269 13.79 9.55 0.79
N ARG A 270 12.85 9.45 -0.17
CA ARG A 270 12.93 8.47 -1.27
C ARG A 270 14.23 8.52 -2.03
N MET A 271 14.63 9.71 -2.47
CA MET A 271 15.89 9.90 -3.19
C MET A 271 17.10 9.59 -2.30
N THR A 272 17.03 9.89 -1.01
CA THR A 272 18.12 9.62 -0.07
C THR A 272 18.30 8.11 0.17
N LYS A 273 17.23 7.37 0.44
CA LYS A 273 17.31 5.94 0.76
C LYS A 273 17.71 5.07 -0.42
N THR A 274 17.38 5.50 -1.64
CA THR A 274 17.67 4.76 -2.89
C THR A 274 19.01 5.13 -3.53
N LYS A 275 19.76 6.11 -2.99
CA LYS A 275 21.14 6.34 -3.40
C LYS A 275 22.00 5.13 -3.04
N PHE A 276 22.73 4.58 -4.02
CA PHE A 276 23.56 3.39 -3.81
C PHE A 276 24.51 3.49 -2.61
N ALA A 277 25.14 4.65 -2.37
CA ALA A 277 26.03 4.84 -1.23
C ALA A 277 25.30 4.65 0.12
N ASN A 278 24.10 5.22 0.24
CA ASN A 278 23.27 5.10 1.43
C ASN A 278 22.70 3.69 1.58
N PHE A 279 22.26 3.09 0.47
CA PHE A 279 21.84 1.69 0.44
C PHE A 279 22.98 0.75 0.88
N LYS A 280 24.19 0.92 0.35
CA LYS A 280 25.37 0.12 0.71
C LYS A 280 25.71 0.28 2.19
N HIS A 281 25.61 1.49 2.73
CA HIS A 281 25.76 1.71 4.17
C HIS A 281 24.73 0.90 4.97
N ARG A 282 23.44 0.92 4.58
CA ARG A 282 22.41 0.09 5.23
C ARG A 282 22.68 -1.40 5.07
N TYR A 283 23.03 -1.85 3.87
CA TYR A 283 23.41 -3.24 3.59
C TYR A 283 24.57 -3.71 4.48
N ASN A 284 25.53 -2.86 4.82
CA ASN A 284 26.63 -3.26 5.70
C ASN A 284 26.28 -3.21 7.18
N ASN A 285 25.25 -2.47 7.57
CA ASN A 285 24.93 -2.13 8.97
C ASN A 285 23.51 -2.55 9.39
N SER A 286 22.81 -3.35 8.59
CA SER A 286 21.40 -3.65 8.83
C SER A 286 21.22 -4.54 10.06
N GLU A 287 20.58 -4.01 11.10
CA GLU A 287 19.86 -4.85 12.05
C GLU A 287 18.68 -5.52 11.33
N ARG A 288 18.36 -6.77 11.69
CA ARG A 288 17.25 -7.51 11.09
C ARG A 288 15.93 -6.77 11.36
N ILE A 289 15.09 -6.60 10.32
CA ILE A 289 13.73 -6.03 10.51
C ILE A 289 12.96 -6.90 11.51
N ARG A 290 13.05 -8.22 11.32
CA ARG A 290 12.52 -9.25 12.21
C ARG A 290 13.34 -9.28 13.52
N GLY A 291 12.77 -8.70 14.58
CA GLY A 291 13.37 -8.62 15.92
C GLY A 291 13.51 -7.19 16.47
N SER A 292 13.37 -6.17 15.62
CA SER A 292 13.33 -4.77 16.08
C SER A 292 11.97 -4.47 16.72
N THR A 293 11.96 -4.07 17.99
CA THR A 293 10.75 -3.67 18.75
C THR A 293 10.39 -2.19 18.58
N ALA A 294 11.14 -1.43 17.78
CA ALA A 294 10.82 -0.04 17.51
C ALA A 294 9.43 0.02 16.84
N GLU A 295 8.41 0.40 17.61
CA GLU A 295 7.17 0.89 17.05
C GLU A 295 7.53 2.05 16.13
N VAL A 296 6.93 2.06 14.95
CA VAL A 296 7.05 3.20 14.04
C VAL A 296 6.18 4.30 14.63
N THR A 297 6.66 4.93 15.70
CA THR A 297 6.15 6.22 16.12
C THR A 297 6.50 7.16 14.98
N GLY A 298 5.50 7.82 14.42
CA GLY A 298 5.71 8.95 13.53
C GLY A 298 6.44 10.05 14.28
N CYS A 299 7.73 9.90 14.55
CA CYS A 299 8.55 10.97 15.08
C CYS A 299 8.75 11.96 13.93
N GLY A 300 7.80 12.88 13.83
CA GLY A 300 8.01 14.18 13.24
C GLY A 300 9.00 14.95 14.11
N LEU A 301 10.15 15.28 13.52
CA LEU A 301 10.64 16.63 13.26
C LEU A 301 11.87 16.48 12.36
#